data_AF-A0A1G5BKM4-F1
#
_entry.id   AF-A0A1G5BKM4-F1
#
_cell.length_a   1.000
_cell.length_b   1.000
_cell.length_c   1.000
_cell.angle_alpha   90.00
_cell.angle_beta   90.00
_cell.angle_gamma   90.00
#
_symmetry.space_group_name_H-M   'P 1'
#
loop_
_entity.id
_entity.type
_entity.pdbx_description
1 polymer ?
#
loop_
_entity_poly.entity_id
_entity_poly.type
_entity_poly.pdbx_seq_one_letter_code
_entity_poly.pdbx_strand_id
1 'polypeptide(L)'
;MKMASFENEVFALLTTDVFKKIIGSDTLQIVQLNAAITLLIKVGIPFDVVFSPGTRRAAAAAQLTIYINPTTTLEFTISLAAGGSIFDID
;
A
#
# COMPACT_ATOMS: atom_id res chain seq x y z
N MET A 1 -15.59 -25.42 -5.23
CA MET A 1 -15.30 -24.34 -4.26
C MET A 1 -13.82 -23.99 -4.36
N LYS A 2 -13.47 -22.96 -5.15
CA LYS A 2 -12.08 -22.53 -5.40
C LYS A 2 -11.71 -21.46 -4.36
N MET A 3 -11.45 -21.86 -3.11
CA MET A 3 -10.96 -20.93 -2.07
C MET A 3 -9.42 -20.84 -2.10
N ALA A 4 -8.77 -21.95 -2.45
CA ALA A 4 -7.31 -22.04 -2.52
C ALA A 4 -6.65 -21.19 -3.63
N SER A 5 -7.39 -20.64 -4.61
CA SER A 5 -6.77 -19.85 -5.70
C SER A 5 -6.44 -18.43 -5.25
N PHE A 6 -7.41 -17.76 -4.64
CA PHE A 6 -7.30 -16.34 -4.31
C PHE A 6 -6.31 -16.08 -3.18
N GLU A 7 -6.35 -16.89 -2.12
CA GLU A 7 -5.37 -16.78 -1.03
C GLU A 7 -3.94 -17.00 -1.55
N ASN A 8 -3.74 -17.97 -2.45
CA ASN A 8 -2.44 -18.21 -3.08
C ASN A 8 -2.00 -17.05 -3.98
N GLU A 9 -2.92 -16.39 -4.68
CA GLU A 9 -2.65 -15.18 -5.47
C GLU A 9 -2.25 -14.00 -4.58
N VAL A 10 -2.93 -13.82 -3.45
CA VAL A 10 -2.56 -12.82 -2.43
C VAL A 10 -1.17 -13.13 -1.85
N PHE A 11 -0.90 -14.38 -1.46
CA PHE A 11 0.41 -14.79 -0.95
C PHE A 11 1.52 -14.61 -1.98
N ALA A 12 1.26 -14.94 -3.25
CA ALA A 12 2.19 -14.72 -4.35
C ALA A 12 2.47 -13.21 -4.55
N LEU A 13 1.45 -12.37 -4.42
CA LEU A 13 1.57 -10.91 -4.52
C LEU A 13 2.37 -10.33 -3.34
N LEU A 14 2.09 -10.78 -2.10
CA LEU A 14 2.81 -10.36 -0.89
C LEU A 14 4.29 -10.80 -0.88
N THR A 15 4.61 -11.89 -1.58
CA THR A 15 6.00 -12.37 -1.71
C THR A 15 6.79 -11.65 -2.81
N THR A 16 6.16 -10.77 -3.59
CA THR A 16 6.87 -9.93 -4.56
C THR A 16 7.82 -8.94 -3.87
N ASP A 17 8.88 -8.57 -4.58
CA ASP A 17 9.87 -7.60 -4.05
C ASP A 17 9.26 -6.22 -3.80
N VAL A 18 8.14 -5.89 -4.46
CA VAL A 18 7.38 -4.65 -4.22
C VAL A 18 6.79 -4.66 -2.81
N PHE A 19 6.09 -5.73 -2.44
CA PHE A 19 5.49 -5.87 -1.11
C PHE A 19 6.54 -6.08 -0.01
N LYS A 20 7.62 -6.82 -0.27
CA LYS A 20 8.74 -6.92 0.68
C LYS A 20 9.38 -5.56 0.99
N LYS A 21 9.52 -4.70 -0.02
CA LYS A 21 10.00 -3.32 0.17
C LYS A 21 9.00 -2.44 0.92
N ILE A 22 7.70 -2.70 0.74
CA ILE A 22 6.64 -2.03 1.51
C ILE A 22 6.66 -2.43 2.98
N ILE A 23 6.81 -3.72 3.25
CA ILE A 23 6.80 -4.27 4.61
C ILE A 23 8.11 -3.94 5.35
N GLY A 24 9.24 -3.90 4.63
CA GLY A 24 10.58 -3.75 5.22
C GLY A 24 11.13 -2.32 5.25
N SER A 25 10.37 -1.30 4.86
CA SER A 25 10.86 0.08 4.81
C SER A 25 10.06 0.99 5.72
N ASP A 26 10.76 1.68 6.64
CA ASP A 26 10.18 2.68 7.55
C ASP A 26 9.61 3.91 6.82
N THR A 27 10.07 4.16 5.59
CA THR A 27 9.64 5.26 4.73
C THR A 27 9.52 4.80 3.29
N LEU A 28 8.29 4.62 2.83
CA LEU A 28 8.03 4.32 1.42
C LEU A 28 7.89 5.60 0.61
N GLN A 29 8.49 5.58 -0.57
CA GLN A 29 8.25 6.60 -1.58
C GLN A 29 6.87 6.36 -2.23
N ILE A 30 6.18 7.44 -2.62
CA ILE A 30 4.88 7.39 -3.33
C ILE A 30 4.94 6.44 -4.55
N VAL A 31 6.09 6.37 -5.22
CA VAL A 31 6.34 5.48 -6.35
C VAL A 31 6.12 4.00 -6.00
N GLN A 32 6.55 3.57 -4.81
CA GLN A 32 6.43 2.19 -4.35
C GLN A 32 4.97 1.86 -3.97
N LEU A 33 4.27 2.80 -3.34
CA LEU A 33 2.83 2.68 -3.07
C LEU A 33 2.04 2.53 -4.39
N ASN A 34 2.34 3.38 -5.38
CA ASN A 34 1.70 3.31 -6.70
C ASN A 34 1.99 1.99 -7.43
N ALA A 35 3.19 1.43 -7.27
CA ALA A 35 3.53 0.12 -7.83
C ALA A 35 2.68 -1.00 -7.21
N ALA A 36 2.49 -0.99 -5.87
CA ALA A 36 1.61 -1.96 -5.21
C ALA A 36 0.14 -1.80 -5.62
N ILE A 37 -0.38 -0.58 -5.67
CA ILE A 37 -1.74 -0.30 -6.15
C ILE A 37 -1.93 -0.86 -7.57
N THR A 38 -0.97 -0.60 -8.46
CA THR A 38 -1.02 -1.10 -9.85
C THR A 38 -1.06 -2.63 -9.90
N LEU A 39 -0.29 -3.32 -9.07
CA LEU A 39 -0.29 -4.78 -8.99
C LEU A 39 -1.63 -5.30 -8.46
N LEU A 40 -2.17 -4.69 -7.41
CA LEU A 40 -3.47 -5.06 -6.84
C LEU A 40 -4.61 -4.93 -7.86
N ILE A 41 -4.62 -3.81 -8.61
CA ILE A 41 -5.57 -3.59 -9.72
C ILE A 41 -5.42 -4.69 -10.78
N LYS A 42 -4.19 -5.02 -11.18
CA LYS A 42 -3.92 -6.00 -12.24
C LYS A 42 -4.39 -7.42 -11.86
N VAL A 43 -4.29 -7.78 -10.59
CA VAL A 43 -4.68 -9.10 -10.07
C VAL A 43 -6.16 -9.12 -9.64
N GLY A 44 -6.84 -7.96 -9.60
CA GLY A 44 -8.25 -7.87 -9.23
C GLY A 44 -8.49 -8.10 -7.73
N ILE A 45 -7.50 -7.80 -6.90
CA ILE A 45 -7.62 -7.92 -5.43
C ILE A 45 -8.30 -6.65 -4.91
N PRO A 46 -9.36 -6.73 -4.09
CA PRO A 46 -10.00 -5.55 -3.52
C PRO A 46 -9.10 -4.87 -2.48
N PHE A 47 -8.99 -3.55 -2.56
CA PHE A 47 -8.20 -2.75 -1.64
C PHE A 47 -8.77 -1.34 -1.50
N ASP A 48 -8.45 -0.68 -0.39
CA ASP A 48 -8.68 0.75 -0.16
C ASP A 48 -7.37 1.46 0.13
N VAL A 49 -7.26 2.71 -0.32
CA VAL A 49 -6.16 3.61 0.06
C VAL A 49 -6.74 4.89 0.62
N VAL A 50 -6.36 5.21 1.86
CA VAL A 50 -6.74 6.45 2.52
C VAL A 50 -5.50 7.29 2.76
N PHE A 51 -5.51 8.51 2.24
CA PHE A 51 -4.45 9.49 2.51
C PHE A 51 -4.86 10.39 3.68
N SER A 52 -4.00 10.45 4.69
CA SER A 52 -4.10 11.42 5.78
C SER A 52 -3.08 12.54 5.54
N PRO A 53 -3.54 13.77 5.21
CA PRO A 53 -2.64 14.90 5.13
C PRO A 53 -1.99 15.16 6.49
N GLY A 54 -0.68 15.39 6.49
CA GLY A 54 0.05 15.72 7.71
C GLY A 54 -0.53 16.98 8.34
N THR A 55 -0.70 16.96 9.66
CA THR A 55 -1.12 18.12 10.45
C THR A 55 0.04 18.59 11.32
N ARG A 56 -0.12 19.71 12.02
CA ARG A 56 0.86 20.15 13.04
C ARG A 56 1.07 19.11 14.17
N ARG A 57 0.20 18.11 14.28
CA ARG A 57 0.23 17.07 15.34
C ARG A 57 0.59 15.67 14.82
N ALA A 58 0.52 15.43 13.51
CA ALA A 58 0.69 14.10 12.93
C ALA A 58 1.37 14.21 11.56
N ALA A 59 2.34 13.33 11.29
CA ALA A 59 2.97 13.26 9.97
C ALA A 59 1.96 12.83 8.90
N ALA A 60 2.24 13.17 7.63
CA ALA A 60 1.46 12.67 6.51
C ALA A 60 1.63 11.16 6.39
N ALA A 61 0.53 10.46 6.13
CA ALA A 61 0.56 9.01 5.99
C ALA A 61 -0.46 8.55 4.95
N ALA A 62 -0.17 7.40 4.34
CA ALA A 62 -1.13 6.65 3.54
C ALA A 62 -1.42 5.32 4.23
N GLN A 63 -2.69 4.94 4.30
CA GLN A 63 -3.13 3.65 4.79
C GLN A 63 -3.62 2.82 3.60
N LEU A 64 -2.98 1.68 3.36
CA LEU A 64 -3.39 0.70 2.36
C LEU A 64 -4.05 -0.47 3.07
N THR A 65 -5.32 -0.72 2.78
CA THR A 65 -6.08 -1.86 3.30
C THR A 65 -6.35 -2.84 2.17
N ILE A 66 -5.96 -4.09 2.32
CA ILE A 66 -6.21 -5.17 1.34
C ILE A 66 -7.23 -6.13 1.94
N TYR A 67 -8.29 -6.42 1.20
CA TYR A 67 -9.36 -7.31 1.65
C TYR A 67 -9.13 -8.71 1.08
N ILE A 68 -8.76 -9.66 1.95
CA ILE A 68 -8.54 -11.05 1.54
C ILE A 68 -9.88 -11.80 1.53
N ASN A 69 -10.68 -11.59 2.57
CA ASN A 69 -12.04 -12.13 2.69
C ASN A 69 -12.83 -11.21 3.64
N PRO A 70 -14.15 -11.41 3.83
CA PRO A 70 -14.97 -10.53 4.68
C PRO A 70 -14.50 -10.41 6.14
N THR A 71 -13.66 -11.32 6.61
CA THR A 71 -13.15 -11.39 7.98
C THR A 71 -11.65 -11.16 8.11
N THR A 72 -10.93 -11.02 6.99
CA THR A 72 -9.46 -10.94 6.97
C THR A 72 -9.03 -9.79 6.08
N THR A 73 -8.42 -8.79 6.71
CA THR A 73 -7.82 -7.64 6.06
C THR A 73 -6.34 -7.56 6.42
N LEU A 74 -5.55 -7.04 5.49
CA LEU A 74 -4.18 -6.61 5.76
C LEU A 74 -4.12 -5.10 5.68
N GLU A 75 -3.55 -4.48 6.70
CA GLU A 75 -3.47 -3.03 6.79
C GLU A 75 -2.01 -2.60 6.88
N PHE A 76 -1.61 -1.70 5.99
CA PHE A 76 -0.28 -1.13 5.94
C PHE A 76 -0.40 0.37 6.17
N THR A 77 0.17 0.85 7.28
CA THR A 77 0.33 2.28 7.52
C THR A 77 1.70 2.71 7.04
N ILE A 78 1.71 3.66 6.11
CA ILE A 78 2.89 4.12 5.41
C ILE A 78 3.13 5.57 5.78
N SER A 79 4.19 5.82 6.55
CA SER A 79 4.66 7.18 6.83
C SER A 79 5.24 7.78 5.56
N LEU A 80 4.67 8.90 5.11
CA LEU A 80 5.19 9.63 3.96
C LEU A 80 6.28 10.58 4.45
N ALA A 81 7.48 10.46 3.88
CA ALA A 81 8.52 11.46 4.10
C ALA A 81 8.02 12.85 3.66
N ALA A 82 8.55 13.91 4.28
CA ALA A 82 8.27 15.28 3.84
C ALA A 82 8.69 15.41 2.36
N GLY A 83 7.69 15.46 1.47
CA GLY A 83 7.92 15.76 0.06
C GLY A 83 8.14 17.26 -0.12
N GLY A 84 9.12 17.64 -0.93
CA GLY A 84 9.25 19.01 -1.40
C GLY A 84 7.97 19.45 -2.12
N SER A 85 7.66 20.74 -2.06
CA SER A 85 6.50 21.27 -2.77
C SER A 85 6.68 21.04 -4.26
N ILE A 86 5.67 20.50 -4.95
CA ILE A 86 5.64 20.50 -6.42
C ILE A 86 5.59 21.92 -7.01
N PHE A 87 5.41 22.93 -6.16
CA PHE A 87 5.50 24.36 -6.50
C PHE A 87 6.87 24.98 -6.19
N ASP A 88 7.80 24.23 -5.60
CA ASP A 88 9.21 24.64 -5.51
C ASP A 88 9.90 24.24 -6.83
N ILE A 89 9.68 25.03 -7.88
CA ILE A 89 10.48 24.98 -9.11
C ILE A 89 11.39 26.22 -9.07
N ASP A 90 12.70 25.99 -8.91
CA ASP A 90 13.76 26.98 -9.15
C ASP A 90 13.93 27.26 -10.65
#